data_AF-A0A3P7Z4F8-F1
#
_entry.id   AF-A0A3P7Z4F8-F1
#
_cell.length_a   1.000
_cell.length_b   1.000
_cell.length_c   1.000
_cell.angle_alpha   90.00
_cell.angle_beta   90.00
_cell.angle_gamma   90.00
#
_symmetry.space_group_name_H-M   'P 1'
#
loop_
_entity.id
_entity.type
_entity.pdbx_description
1 polymer ?
#
loop_
_entity_poly.entity_id
_entity_poly.type
_entity_poly.pdbx_seq_one_letter_code
_entity_poly.pdbx_strand_id
1 'polypeptide(L)'
;MKSWKAEFQQAIEKIKQLPDEQDIPTKLKLYGLYKQATIGDVEGKRPLLLSPSQAKYDAWKEFKGKSMDEAQKMYIDMVNKLSATDAEASPPATCDGLKPVPGLDVIIEDKILWIKLNRPYKYNALTYEMYNGIANALNYANEIDTTITAFTGSGQYFCSGNDLSNFTNINGPEDIPRMASEAGQVLKSYVTAYINHKKPLVALINGPAIGIAVTVLPLFDLVVACDKATFSTPFTSLGQSPEGCSSYTFPMIMGYSKASEILIFDKKLTAQEAFERNLVCRVVPSLNFREETETYVRKISQLPPESLFYNKELLRNIHREALLAQNEREISLLMQRWQSTECRNAIQRFMIRKK
;
A
#
# COMPACT_ATOMS: atom_id res chain seq x y z
N MET A 1 -27.44 8.52 35.79
CA MET A 1 -26.13 8.25 35.17
C MET A 1 -26.37 7.44 33.90
N LYS A 2 -25.73 7.83 32.78
CA LYS A 2 -25.86 7.11 31.51
C LYS A 2 -25.07 5.80 31.62
N SER A 3 -25.75 4.65 31.50
CA SER A 3 -25.12 3.32 31.49
C SER A 3 -24.44 3.10 30.14
N TRP A 4 -23.16 2.72 30.15
CA TRP A 4 -22.35 2.46 28.93
C TRP A 4 -22.32 0.99 28.53
N LYS A 5 -23.10 0.13 29.20
CA LYS A 5 -23.01 -1.33 29.04
C LYS A 5 -23.29 -1.80 27.61
N ALA A 6 -24.26 -1.19 26.92
CA ALA A 6 -24.62 -1.59 25.56
C ALA A 6 -23.53 -1.20 24.56
N GLU A 7 -23.04 0.04 24.65
CA GLU A 7 -21.96 0.57 23.83
C GLU A 7 -20.63 -0.15 24.09
N PHE A 8 -20.38 -0.55 25.34
CA PHE A 8 -19.21 -1.33 25.70
C PHE A 8 -19.23 -2.73 25.07
N GLN A 9 -20.38 -3.41 25.07
CA GLN A 9 -20.52 -4.71 24.38
C GLN A 9 -20.33 -4.57 22.87
N GLN A 10 -20.87 -3.51 22.26
CA GLN A 10 -20.62 -3.23 20.84
C GLN A 10 -19.12 -2.99 20.57
N ALA A 11 -18.42 -2.26 21.44
CA ALA A 11 -16.98 -2.04 21.31
C ALA A 11 -16.16 -3.35 21.42
N ILE A 12 -16.59 -4.29 22.28
CA ILE A 12 -15.96 -5.62 22.39
C ILE A 12 -16.14 -6.44 21.10
N GLU A 13 -17.31 -6.38 20.46
CA GLU A 13 -17.50 -7.04 19.18
C GLU A 13 -16.70 -6.36 18.05
N LYS A 14 -16.62 -5.02 18.10
CA LYS A 14 -15.89 -4.23 17.12
C LYS A 14 -14.38 -4.52 17.15
N ILE A 15 -13.76 -4.63 18.32
CA ILE A 15 -12.33 -4.93 18.43
C ILE A 15 -11.97 -6.32 17.90
N LYS A 16 -12.89 -7.30 17.95
CA LYS A 16 -12.69 -8.64 17.36
C LYS A 16 -12.69 -8.62 15.84
N GLN A 17 -13.33 -7.62 15.23
CA GLN A 17 -13.40 -7.43 13.79
C GLN A 17 -12.24 -6.61 13.24
N LEU A 18 -11.48 -5.92 14.10
CA LEU A 18 -10.29 -5.19 13.71
C LEU A 18 -9.12 -6.17 13.48
N PRO A 19 -8.23 -5.90 12.50
CA PRO A 19 -7.03 -6.71 12.29
C PRO A 19 -6.19 -6.81 13.57
N ASP A 20 -5.54 -7.95 13.84
CA ASP A 20 -4.70 -8.21 15.04
C ASP A 20 -3.33 -7.49 14.98
N GLU A 21 -3.33 -6.24 14.51
CA GLU A 21 -2.14 -5.48 14.13
C GLU A 21 -1.79 -4.37 15.14
N GLN A 22 -2.53 -4.25 16.25
CA GLN A 22 -2.23 -3.23 17.27
C GLN A 22 -0.90 -3.54 17.97
N ASP A 23 -0.13 -2.50 18.27
CA ASP A 23 1.10 -2.65 19.04
C ASP A 23 0.83 -3.24 20.45
N ILE A 24 1.88 -3.85 21.02
CA ILE A 24 1.79 -4.48 22.35
C ILE A 24 1.28 -3.50 23.43
N PRO A 25 1.72 -2.23 23.50
CA PRO A 25 1.18 -1.25 24.42
C PRO A 25 -0.35 -1.04 24.30
N THR A 26 -0.86 -0.93 23.07
CA THR A 26 -2.29 -0.74 22.77
C THR A 26 -3.09 -1.95 23.22
N LYS A 27 -2.61 -3.17 22.93
CA LYS A 27 -3.24 -4.42 23.37
C LYS A 27 -3.29 -4.53 24.89
N LEU A 28 -2.20 -4.17 25.58
CA LEU A 28 -2.14 -4.18 27.04
C LEU A 28 -3.09 -3.14 27.66
N LYS A 29 -3.18 -1.95 27.07
CA LYS A 29 -4.07 -0.88 27.53
C LYS A 29 -5.54 -1.24 27.36
N LEU A 30 -5.93 -1.82 26.22
CA LEU A 30 -7.28 -2.36 26.00
C LEU A 30 -7.60 -3.46 27.01
N TYR A 31 -6.65 -4.37 27.28
CA TYR A 31 -6.82 -5.41 28.29
C TYR A 31 -7.05 -4.81 29.68
N GLY A 32 -6.25 -3.83 30.10
CA GLY A 32 -6.39 -3.18 31.41
C GLY A 32 -7.74 -2.49 31.58
N LEU A 33 -8.18 -1.73 30.57
CA LEU A 33 -9.48 -1.08 30.54
C LEU A 33 -10.64 -2.09 30.58
N TYR A 34 -10.55 -3.19 29.82
CA TYR A 34 -11.56 -4.25 29.83
C TYR A 34 -11.71 -4.89 31.22
N LYS A 35 -10.59 -5.18 31.89
CA LYS A 35 -10.58 -5.77 33.23
C LYS A 35 -11.17 -4.80 34.26
N GLN A 36 -10.79 -3.52 34.23
CA GLN A 36 -11.38 -2.51 35.11
C GLN A 36 -12.88 -2.32 34.85
N ALA A 37 -13.33 -2.36 33.59
CA ALA A 37 -14.71 -2.19 33.18
C ALA A 37 -15.63 -3.37 33.55
N THR A 38 -15.07 -4.56 33.78
CA THR A 38 -15.82 -5.81 34.01
C THR A 38 -15.69 -6.35 35.43
N ILE A 39 -14.54 -6.14 36.08
CA ILE A 39 -14.22 -6.70 37.40
C ILE A 39 -14.00 -5.60 38.44
N GLY A 40 -13.59 -4.40 38.03
CA GLY A 40 -13.20 -3.33 38.95
C GLY A 40 -11.72 -3.34 39.26
N ASP A 41 -11.34 -2.83 40.43
CA ASP A 41 -9.94 -2.67 40.82
C ASP A 41 -9.18 -4.00 40.84
N VAL A 42 -7.92 -3.96 40.41
CA VAL A 42 -7.03 -5.12 40.49
C VAL A 42 -6.81 -5.57 41.93
N GLU A 43 -7.03 -6.85 42.19
CA GLU A 43 -6.82 -7.50 43.49
C GLU A 43 -5.73 -8.59 43.40
N GLY A 44 -5.08 -8.86 44.54
CA GLY A 44 -4.05 -9.90 44.65
C GLY A 44 -2.61 -9.41 44.45
N LYS A 45 -1.66 -10.33 44.69
CA LYS A 45 -0.22 -10.03 44.64
C LYS A 45 0.25 -9.88 43.19
N ARG A 46 1.03 -8.83 42.93
CA ARG A 46 1.70 -8.62 41.63
C ARG A 46 2.60 -9.83 41.30
N PRO A 47 2.46 -10.47 40.13
CA PRO A 47 3.31 -11.58 39.70
C PRO A 47 4.81 -11.22 39.65
N LEU A 48 5.69 -12.22 39.81
CA LEU A 48 7.15 -12.06 39.75
C LEU A 48 7.68 -11.96 38.30
N LEU A 49 8.94 -11.50 38.17
CA LEU A 49 9.61 -10.84 37.02
C LEU A 49 9.32 -11.32 35.58
N LEU A 50 9.18 -10.33 34.69
CA LEU A 50 9.20 -10.31 33.21
C LEU A 50 8.39 -11.41 32.53
N SER A 51 7.13 -11.56 32.95
CA SER A 51 6.16 -12.46 32.32
C SER A 51 5.00 -11.71 31.65
N PRO A 52 4.32 -12.30 30.64
CA PRO A 52 3.10 -11.73 30.08
C PRO A 52 2.01 -11.45 31.14
N SER A 53 1.96 -12.26 32.19
CA SER A 53 1.06 -12.09 33.33
C SER A 53 1.38 -10.84 34.15
N GLN A 54 2.67 -10.49 34.28
CA GLN A 54 3.09 -9.24 34.93
C GLN A 54 2.65 -8.01 34.12
N ALA A 55 2.89 -8.01 32.81
CA ALA A 55 2.50 -6.90 31.93
C ALA A 55 0.98 -6.65 31.94
N LYS A 56 0.19 -7.73 31.95
CA LYS A 56 -1.27 -7.67 32.08
C LYS A 56 -1.72 -7.13 33.44
N TYR A 57 -1.07 -7.55 34.52
CA TYR A 57 -1.34 -7.03 35.86
C TYR A 57 -1.02 -5.54 35.96
N ASP A 58 0.12 -5.11 35.44
CA ASP A 58 0.55 -3.71 35.47
C ASP A 58 -0.38 -2.83 34.64
N ALA A 59 -0.80 -3.29 33.46
CA ALA A 59 -1.74 -2.58 32.61
C ALA A 59 -3.15 -2.45 33.24
N TRP A 60 -3.62 -3.47 33.97
CA TRP A 60 -4.88 -3.36 34.74
C TRP A 60 -4.73 -2.39 35.92
N LYS A 61 -3.59 -2.45 36.63
CA LYS A 61 -3.30 -1.58 37.78
C LYS A 61 -3.27 -0.09 37.42
N GLU A 62 -2.89 0.27 36.19
CA GLU A 62 -2.90 1.66 35.70
C GLU A 62 -4.27 2.34 35.86
N PHE A 63 -5.36 1.57 35.81
CA PHE A 63 -6.73 2.08 35.88
C PHE A 63 -7.38 1.93 37.26
N LYS A 64 -6.63 1.51 38.27
CA LYS A 64 -7.12 1.37 39.64
C LYS A 64 -7.72 2.68 40.16
N GLY A 65 -8.87 2.60 40.83
CA GLY A 65 -9.61 3.74 41.37
C GLY A 65 -10.56 4.40 40.38
N LYS A 66 -10.58 3.96 39.11
CA LYS A 66 -11.61 4.37 38.15
C LYS A 66 -12.86 3.53 38.34
N SER A 67 -14.02 4.17 38.28
CA SER A 67 -15.30 3.44 38.28
C SER A 67 -15.42 2.55 37.03
N MET A 68 -16.24 1.50 37.12
CA MET A 68 -16.50 0.60 35.99
C MET A 68 -17.09 1.37 34.80
N ASP A 69 -17.95 2.36 35.05
CA ASP A 69 -18.55 3.19 34.00
C ASP A 69 -17.51 4.08 33.30
N GLU A 70 -16.56 4.65 34.03
CA GLU A 70 -15.45 5.41 33.46
C GLU A 70 -14.53 4.53 32.62
N ALA A 71 -14.23 3.31 33.09
CA ALA A 71 -13.43 2.35 32.35
C ALA A 71 -14.15 1.88 31.07
N GLN A 72 -15.46 1.65 31.12
CA GLN A 72 -16.28 1.35 29.94
C GLN A 72 -16.19 2.49 28.91
N LYS A 73 -16.38 3.74 29.35
CA LYS A 73 -16.27 4.91 28.47
C LYS A 73 -14.88 5.03 27.84
N MET A 74 -13.82 4.90 28.64
CA MET A 74 -12.44 4.95 28.13
C MET A 74 -12.14 3.83 27.14
N TYR A 75 -12.68 2.62 27.36
CA TYR A 75 -12.55 1.51 26.43
C TYR A 75 -13.29 1.80 25.11
N ILE A 76 -14.53 2.28 25.18
CA ILE A 76 -15.31 2.69 24.01
C ILE A 76 -14.58 3.77 23.21
N ASP A 77 -14.06 4.80 23.87
CA ASP A 77 -13.32 5.88 23.21
C ASP A 77 -12.05 5.36 22.53
N MET A 78 -11.34 4.42 23.16
CA MET A 78 -10.14 3.82 22.59
C MET A 78 -10.46 2.94 21.39
N VAL A 79 -11.47 2.07 21.49
CA VAL A 79 -11.93 1.25 20.36
C VAL A 79 -12.47 2.12 19.23
N ASN A 80 -13.18 3.20 19.55
CA ASN A 80 -13.66 4.15 18.54
C ASN A 80 -12.52 4.89 17.86
N LYS A 81 -11.44 5.25 18.57
CA LYS A 81 -10.24 5.82 17.94
C LYS A 81 -9.53 4.83 17.03
N LEU A 82 -9.39 3.58 17.47
CA LEU A 82 -8.82 2.49 16.67
C LEU A 82 -9.69 2.16 15.46
N SER A 83 -11.01 2.31 15.61
CA SER A 83 -11.95 2.11 14.52
C SER A 83 -12.11 3.32 13.61
N ALA A 84 -11.86 4.54 14.10
CA ALA A 84 -11.91 5.77 13.31
C ALA A 84 -10.68 5.92 12.41
N THR A 85 -9.59 5.23 12.74
CA THR A 85 -8.50 4.99 11.79
C THR A 85 -8.88 4.03 10.66
N ASP A 86 -9.97 3.26 10.79
CA ASP A 86 -10.48 2.31 9.79
C ASP A 86 -11.87 2.67 9.22
N ALA A 87 -12.54 3.71 9.73
CA ALA A 87 -13.89 4.09 9.33
C ALA A 87 -13.87 5.48 8.68
N GLU A 88 -14.21 5.45 7.39
CA GLU A 88 -14.29 6.55 6.42
C GLU A 88 -12.93 7.04 5.90
N ALA A 89 -12.68 6.74 4.62
CA ALA A 89 -11.68 7.45 3.84
C ALA A 89 -11.94 8.95 4.01
N SER A 90 -10.95 9.68 4.54
CA SER A 90 -11.00 11.14 4.46
C SER A 90 -11.26 11.52 2.99
N PRO A 91 -12.03 12.58 2.71
CA PRO A 91 -12.26 13.03 1.34
C PRO A 91 -10.91 13.12 0.62
N PRO A 92 -10.79 12.56 -0.60
CA PRO A 92 -9.51 12.54 -1.29
C PRO A 92 -9.00 13.96 -1.45
N ALA A 93 -7.80 14.23 -0.95
CA ALA A 93 -7.17 15.51 -1.16
C ALA A 93 -6.72 15.57 -2.64
N THR A 94 -7.12 16.61 -3.37
CA THR A 94 -6.80 16.72 -4.79
C THR A 94 -6.47 18.16 -5.13
N CYS A 95 -5.39 18.38 -5.87
CA CYS A 95 -5.00 19.70 -6.36
C CYS A 95 -5.95 20.17 -7.46
N ASP A 96 -6.04 21.49 -7.62
CA ASP A 96 -6.83 22.10 -8.69
C ASP A 96 -6.40 21.53 -10.06
N GLY A 97 -7.36 21.12 -10.90
CA GLY A 97 -7.10 20.56 -12.23
C GLY A 97 -7.24 19.03 -12.35
N LEU A 98 -7.35 18.30 -11.24
CA LEU A 98 -7.66 16.87 -11.24
C LEU A 98 -9.02 16.58 -10.60
N LYS A 99 -9.67 15.50 -11.05
CA LYS A 99 -10.90 15.02 -10.41
C LYS A 99 -10.52 14.24 -9.14
N PRO A 100 -11.22 14.46 -8.01
CA PRO A 100 -10.97 13.67 -6.81
C PRO A 100 -11.26 12.17 -7.04
N VAL A 101 -10.36 11.32 -6.58
CA VAL A 101 -10.47 9.85 -6.71
C VAL A 101 -10.45 9.22 -5.32
N PRO A 102 -11.51 8.50 -4.90
CA PRO A 102 -11.54 7.86 -3.60
C PRO A 102 -10.32 6.97 -3.37
N GLY A 103 -9.60 7.23 -2.27
CA GLY A 103 -8.43 6.45 -1.93
C GLY A 103 -7.12 6.88 -2.57
N LEU A 104 -7.11 7.99 -3.29
CA LEU A 104 -5.93 8.57 -3.91
C LEU A 104 -5.88 10.05 -3.56
N ASP A 105 -4.87 10.45 -2.79
CA ASP A 105 -4.59 11.87 -2.56
C ASP A 105 -3.55 12.34 -3.58
N VAL A 106 -3.83 13.46 -4.24
CA VAL A 106 -2.91 14.13 -5.16
C VAL A 106 -2.78 15.59 -4.75
N ILE A 107 -1.67 15.96 -4.11
CA ILE A 107 -1.48 17.32 -3.59
C ILE A 107 -0.19 17.93 -4.11
N ILE A 108 -0.15 19.25 -4.20
CA ILE A 108 1.07 19.98 -4.54
C ILE A 108 1.55 20.65 -3.25
N GLU A 109 2.79 20.34 -2.87
CA GLU A 109 3.48 21.02 -1.77
C GLU A 109 4.84 21.49 -2.27
N ASP A 110 5.10 22.79 -2.13
CA ASP A 110 6.27 23.45 -2.71
C ASP A 110 6.39 23.17 -4.22
N LYS A 111 7.48 22.52 -4.65
CA LYS A 111 7.75 22.11 -6.03
C LYS A 111 7.52 20.61 -6.26
N ILE A 112 6.74 19.95 -5.40
CA ILE A 112 6.53 18.50 -5.44
C ILE A 112 5.05 18.21 -5.66
N LEU A 113 4.74 17.40 -6.66
CA LEU A 113 3.43 16.75 -6.77
C LEU A 113 3.49 15.40 -6.03
N TRP A 114 2.73 15.29 -4.96
CA TRP A 114 2.61 14.08 -4.16
C TRP A 114 1.41 13.26 -4.62
N ILE A 115 1.64 11.98 -4.87
CA ILE A 115 0.62 10.97 -5.11
C ILE A 115 0.67 10.00 -3.94
N LYS A 116 -0.37 10.00 -3.10
CA LYS A 116 -0.46 9.16 -1.91
C LYS A 116 -1.60 8.18 -2.03
N LEU A 117 -1.29 6.89 -1.93
CA LEU A 117 -2.29 5.84 -1.88
C LEU A 117 -2.92 5.86 -0.48
N ASN A 118 -4.22 6.15 -0.39
CA ASN A 118 -4.89 6.43 0.88
C ASN A 118 -6.14 5.55 1.09
N ARG A 119 -5.95 4.23 1.00
CA ARG A 119 -6.92 3.21 1.43
C ARG A 119 -6.27 2.21 2.39
N PRO A 120 -5.75 2.66 3.54
CA PRO A 120 -5.01 1.80 4.45
C PRO A 120 -5.85 0.59 4.92
N TYR A 121 -7.16 0.78 5.12
CA TYR A 121 -8.14 -0.26 5.47
C TYR A 121 -8.34 -1.35 4.41
N LYS A 122 -7.85 -1.14 3.18
CA LYS A 122 -7.78 -2.13 2.09
C LYS A 122 -6.34 -2.33 1.62
N TYR A 123 -5.36 -2.06 2.49
CA TYR A 123 -3.94 -2.20 2.19
C TYR A 123 -3.53 -1.47 0.90
N ASN A 124 -4.15 -0.31 0.64
CA ASN A 124 -3.94 0.50 -0.57
C ASN A 124 -4.11 -0.27 -1.89
N ALA A 125 -5.00 -1.27 -1.94
CA ALA A 125 -5.32 -1.95 -3.19
C ALA A 125 -5.83 -0.96 -4.25
N LEU A 126 -5.51 -1.19 -5.52
CA LEU A 126 -5.83 -0.29 -6.62
C LEU A 126 -7.16 -0.65 -7.28
N THR A 127 -8.13 0.27 -7.23
CA THR A 127 -9.36 0.19 -8.03
C THR A 127 -9.12 0.73 -9.45
N TYR A 128 -10.04 0.49 -10.39
CA TYR A 128 -9.95 1.09 -11.73
C TYR A 128 -9.92 2.63 -11.71
N GLU A 129 -10.65 3.26 -10.79
CA GLU A 129 -10.61 4.71 -10.61
C GLU A 129 -9.23 5.16 -10.14
N MET A 130 -8.57 4.41 -9.25
CA MET A 130 -7.20 4.71 -8.82
C MET A 130 -6.18 4.54 -9.95
N TYR A 131 -6.29 3.50 -10.78
CA TYR A 131 -5.42 3.35 -11.97
C TYR A 131 -5.52 4.55 -12.90
N ASN A 132 -6.74 4.95 -13.25
CA ASN A 132 -6.99 6.10 -14.10
C ASN A 132 -6.55 7.40 -13.42
N GLY A 133 -6.81 7.55 -12.12
CA GLY A 133 -6.39 8.69 -11.31
C GLY A 133 -4.89 8.88 -11.28
N ILE A 134 -4.13 7.80 -11.08
CA ILE A 134 -2.65 7.83 -11.10
C ILE A 134 -2.14 8.18 -12.50
N ALA A 135 -2.69 7.57 -13.56
CA ALA A 135 -2.30 7.89 -14.93
C ALA A 135 -2.56 9.38 -15.25
N ASN A 136 -3.72 9.90 -14.86
CA ASN A 136 -4.08 11.30 -15.03
C ASN A 136 -3.16 12.22 -14.22
N ALA A 137 -2.82 11.86 -12.98
CA ALA A 137 -1.93 12.64 -12.14
C ALA A 137 -0.51 12.69 -12.70
N LEU A 138 0.03 11.58 -13.21
CA LEU A 138 1.33 11.52 -13.88
C LEU A 138 1.37 12.36 -15.16
N ASN A 139 0.30 12.33 -15.95
CA ASN A 139 0.17 13.15 -17.16
C ASN A 139 0.04 14.64 -16.81
N TYR A 140 -0.83 14.97 -15.85
CA TYR A 140 -1.02 16.34 -15.37
C TYR A 140 0.27 16.92 -14.77
N ALA A 141 1.03 16.11 -14.04
CA ALA A 141 2.32 16.51 -13.51
C ALA A 141 3.30 16.95 -14.61
N ASN A 142 3.16 16.52 -15.86
CA ASN A 142 4.02 16.98 -16.96
C ASN A 142 3.71 18.40 -17.43
N GLU A 143 2.52 18.93 -17.12
CA GLU A 143 2.01 20.19 -17.68
C GLU A 143 2.05 21.37 -16.68
N ILE A 144 2.27 21.09 -15.39
CA ILE A 144 2.30 22.10 -14.32
C ILE A 144 3.73 22.49 -13.91
N ASP A 145 3.89 23.59 -13.18
CA ASP A 145 5.19 24.03 -12.64
C ASP A 145 5.54 23.32 -11.32
N THR A 146 6.01 22.08 -11.44
CA THR A 146 6.58 21.28 -10.32
C THR A 146 7.89 20.65 -10.78
N THR A 147 8.78 20.34 -9.85
CA THR A 147 10.10 19.77 -10.14
C THR A 147 10.13 18.25 -10.00
N ILE A 148 9.40 17.68 -9.05
CA ILE A 148 9.41 16.24 -8.75
C ILE A 148 7.98 15.71 -8.60
N THR A 149 7.77 14.46 -9.00
CA THR A 149 6.59 13.69 -8.61
C THR A 149 6.99 12.58 -7.65
N ALA A 150 6.32 12.49 -6.51
CA ALA A 150 6.65 11.54 -5.44
C ALA A 150 5.45 10.68 -5.05
N PHE A 151 5.69 9.39 -4.82
CA PHE A 151 4.69 8.39 -4.46
C PHE A 151 4.94 7.87 -3.05
N THR A 152 3.87 7.66 -2.28
CA THR A 152 3.92 6.93 -1.00
C THR A 152 2.56 6.30 -0.67
N GLY A 153 2.52 5.41 0.33
CA GLY A 153 1.29 4.84 0.86
C GLY A 153 0.94 5.40 2.25
N SER A 154 -0.35 5.50 2.54
CA SER A 154 -0.87 5.65 3.91
C SER A 154 -0.91 4.31 4.63
N GLY A 155 -0.70 4.33 5.94
CA GLY A 155 -0.80 3.14 6.79
C GLY A 155 0.39 2.17 6.64
N GLN A 156 0.13 0.88 6.88
CA GLN A 156 1.19 -0.12 6.99
C GLN A 156 1.67 -0.70 5.65
N TYR A 157 0.87 -0.55 4.59
CA TYR A 157 1.21 -1.04 3.25
C TYR A 157 1.59 0.13 2.36
N PHE A 158 2.51 -0.12 1.43
CA PHE A 158 2.61 0.73 0.27
C PHE A 158 1.39 0.47 -0.62
N CYS A 159 1.24 -0.77 -1.13
CA CYS A 159 0.12 -1.19 -1.95
C CYS A 159 0.05 -2.73 -2.07
N SER A 160 -1.13 -3.31 -1.85
CA SER A 160 -1.37 -4.75 -1.98
C SER A 160 -1.70 -5.22 -3.41
N GLY A 161 -1.59 -4.34 -4.40
CA GLY A 161 -1.84 -4.65 -5.81
C GLY A 161 -3.28 -4.40 -6.22
N ASN A 162 -3.81 -5.23 -7.12
CA ASN A 162 -5.17 -5.09 -7.65
C ASN A 162 -6.26 -5.27 -6.58
N ASP A 163 -7.25 -4.39 -6.57
CA ASP A 163 -8.45 -4.59 -5.74
C ASP A 163 -9.31 -5.73 -6.30
N LEU A 164 -9.84 -6.55 -5.39
CA LEU A 164 -10.71 -7.67 -5.70
C LEU A 164 -12.11 -7.19 -6.16
N SER A 165 -12.50 -5.96 -5.80
CA SER A 165 -13.72 -5.33 -6.30
C SER A 165 -13.72 -5.12 -7.81
N ASN A 166 -12.54 -5.07 -8.46
CA ASN A 166 -12.46 -4.93 -9.92
C ASN A 166 -13.05 -6.15 -10.65
N PHE A 167 -13.26 -7.26 -9.95
CA PHE A 167 -13.80 -8.52 -10.48
C PHE A 167 -15.25 -8.79 -10.06
N THR A 168 -15.94 -7.87 -9.38
CA THR A 168 -17.29 -8.14 -8.82
C THR A 168 -18.43 -7.95 -9.83
N ASN A 169 -18.18 -7.29 -10.96
CA ASN A 169 -19.20 -7.00 -11.98
C ASN A 169 -19.26 -8.04 -13.10
N ILE A 170 -18.76 -9.26 -12.85
CA ILE A 170 -18.79 -10.37 -13.81
C ILE A 170 -20.06 -11.19 -13.52
N ASN A 171 -21.08 -11.07 -14.37
CA ASN A 171 -22.36 -11.76 -14.16
C ASN A 171 -22.38 -13.16 -14.79
N GLY A 172 -21.50 -13.41 -15.75
CA GLY A 172 -21.35 -14.71 -16.40
C GLY A 172 -20.06 -14.82 -17.21
N PRO A 173 -19.74 -16.02 -17.75
CA PRO A 173 -18.56 -16.25 -18.57
C PRO A 173 -18.44 -15.32 -19.80
N GLU A 174 -19.56 -14.85 -20.32
CA GLU A 174 -19.66 -13.92 -21.46
C GLU A 174 -19.12 -12.51 -21.17
N ASP A 175 -19.07 -12.09 -19.90
CA ASP A 175 -18.50 -10.79 -19.51
C ASP A 175 -16.96 -10.82 -19.47
N ILE A 176 -16.34 -12.01 -19.42
CA ILE A 176 -14.90 -12.16 -19.19
C ILE A 176 -14.05 -11.53 -20.31
N PRO A 177 -14.34 -11.73 -21.61
CA PRO A 177 -13.57 -11.08 -22.67
C PRO A 177 -13.65 -9.56 -22.63
N ARG A 178 -14.83 -9.01 -22.33
CA ARG A 178 -15.05 -7.56 -22.20
C ARG A 178 -14.27 -7.01 -21.01
N MET A 179 -14.39 -7.64 -19.84
CA MET A 179 -13.63 -7.29 -18.63
C MET A 179 -12.11 -7.34 -18.90
N ALA A 180 -11.62 -8.39 -19.57
CA ALA A 180 -10.20 -8.51 -19.88
C ALA A 180 -9.72 -7.37 -20.80
N SER A 181 -10.51 -7.00 -21.80
CA SER A 181 -10.21 -5.88 -22.71
C SER A 181 -10.19 -4.54 -21.98
N GLU A 182 -11.20 -4.24 -21.18
CA GLU A 182 -11.29 -3.00 -20.39
C GLU A 182 -10.13 -2.89 -19.39
N ALA A 183 -9.86 -3.96 -18.62
CA ALA A 183 -8.76 -4.03 -17.68
C ALA A 183 -7.40 -3.86 -18.38
N GLY A 184 -7.23 -4.47 -19.56
CA GLY A 184 -6.03 -4.36 -20.38
C GLY A 184 -5.78 -2.92 -20.84
N GLN A 185 -6.81 -2.19 -21.27
CA GLN A 185 -6.70 -0.79 -21.68
C GLN A 185 -6.37 0.14 -20.50
N VAL A 186 -6.98 -0.09 -19.33
CA VAL A 186 -6.68 0.66 -18.11
C VAL A 186 -5.22 0.44 -17.70
N LEU A 187 -4.77 -0.82 -17.66
CA LEU A 187 -3.39 -1.16 -17.31
C LEU A 187 -2.38 -0.59 -18.31
N LYS A 188 -2.70 -0.63 -19.61
CA LYS A 188 -1.89 -0.04 -20.67
C LYS A 188 -1.68 1.44 -20.45
N SER A 189 -2.76 2.16 -20.20
CA SER A 189 -2.75 3.61 -19.98
C SER A 189 -1.97 3.96 -18.71
N TYR A 190 -2.17 3.19 -17.64
CA TYR A 190 -1.43 3.30 -16.39
C TYR A 190 0.08 3.16 -16.61
N VAL A 191 0.56 2.04 -17.17
CA VAL A 191 2.00 1.80 -17.38
C VAL A 191 2.60 2.81 -18.37
N THR A 192 1.86 3.17 -19.42
CA THR A 192 2.30 4.19 -20.40
C THR A 192 2.54 5.55 -19.75
N ALA A 193 1.72 5.93 -18.76
CA ALA A 193 1.91 7.17 -18.02
C ALA A 193 3.25 7.20 -17.26
N TYR A 194 3.67 6.08 -16.65
CA TYR A 194 5.01 5.97 -16.03
C TYR A 194 6.14 6.10 -17.05
N ILE A 195 6.02 5.39 -18.19
CA ILE A 195 7.05 5.40 -19.24
C ILE A 195 7.27 6.81 -19.80
N ASN A 196 6.18 7.57 -19.98
CA ASN A 196 6.21 8.90 -20.59
C ASN A 196 6.34 10.06 -19.59
N HIS A 197 6.38 9.78 -18.28
CA HIS A 197 6.48 10.82 -17.27
C HIS A 197 7.84 11.54 -17.34
N LYS A 198 7.78 12.87 -17.50
CA LYS A 198 8.94 13.72 -17.87
C LYS A 198 9.82 14.11 -16.69
N LYS A 199 9.25 14.22 -15.50
CA LYS A 199 9.94 14.72 -14.30
C LYS A 199 10.53 13.58 -13.49
N PRO A 200 11.55 13.81 -12.64
CA PRO A 200 12.00 12.81 -11.69
C PRO A 200 10.85 12.23 -10.88
N LEU A 201 10.76 10.91 -10.88
CA LEU A 201 9.71 10.13 -10.27
C LEU A 201 10.29 9.32 -9.11
N VAL A 202 9.79 9.59 -7.90
CA VAL A 202 10.32 9.01 -6.66
C VAL A 202 9.28 8.13 -5.98
N ALA A 203 9.65 6.90 -5.64
CA ALA A 203 8.82 5.97 -4.88
C ALA A 203 9.35 5.85 -3.45
N LEU A 204 8.49 6.14 -2.48
CA LEU A 204 8.74 5.98 -1.05
C LEU A 204 7.90 4.81 -0.53
N ILE A 205 8.53 3.63 -0.43
CA ILE A 205 7.88 2.38 -0.10
C ILE A 205 7.83 2.21 1.42
N ASN A 206 6.74 2.68 2.03
CA ASN A 206 6.51 2.70 3.49
C ASN A 206 6.18 1.32 4.09
N GLY A 207 6.00 0.28 3.28
CA GLY A 207 5.62 -1.06 3.75
C GLY A 207 5.51 -2.08 2.61
N PRO A 208 4.80 -3.20 2.80
CA PRO A 208 4.66 -4.22 1.77
C PRO A 208 4.07 -3.67 0.46
N ALA A 209 4.64 -4.12 -0.66
CA ALA A 209 4.24 -3.82 -2.03
C ALA A 209 4.04 -5.14 -2.79
N ILE A 210 2.93 -5.25 -3.54
CA ILE A 210 2.55 -6.51 -4.22
C ILE A 210 2.08 -6.25 -5.65
N GLY A 211 2.46 -7.14 -6.57
CA GLY A 211 1.99 -7.18 -7.96
C GLY A 211 2.40 -5.93 -8.74
N ILE A 212 1.43 -5.29 -9.38
CA ILE A 212 1.64 -4.09 -10.19
C ILE A 212 2.39 -2.97 -9.44
N ALA A 213 2.22 -2.87 -8.11
CA ALA A 213 2.89 -1.85 -7.30
C ALA A 213 4.40 -2.09 -7.17
N VAL A 214 4.85 -3.32 -7.41
CA VAL A 214 6.27 -3.70 -7.46
C VAL A 214 6.78 -3.61 -8.90
N THR A 215 5.98 -4.04 -9.88
CA THR A 215 6.45 -4.19 -11.26
C THR A 215 6.70 -2.88 -11.97
N VAL A 216 6.01 -1.80 -11.56
CA VAL A 216 6.31 -0.45 -12.07
C VAL A 216 7.50 0.22 -11.39
N LEU A 217 8.05 -0.31 -10.29
CA LEU A 217 9.15 0.35 -9.55
C LEU A 217 10.39 0.62 -10.41
N PRO A 218 10.81 -0.24 -11.36
CA PRO A 218 11.89 0.09 -12.30
C PRO A 218 11.59 1.24 -13.28
N LEU A 219 10.34 1.72 -13.33
CA LEU A 219 9.94 2.91 -14.08
C LEU A 219 10.10 4.20 -13.26
N PHE A 220 10.37 4.09 -11.97
CA PHE A 220 10.79 5.21 -11.13
C PHE A 220 12.26 5.51 -11.33
N ASP A 221 12.67 6.74 -11.02
CA ASP A 221 14.07 7.16 -11.06
C ASP A 221 14.75 6.95 -9.70
N LEU A 222 13.97 6.94 -8.61
CA LEU A 222 14.42 6.59 -7.26
C LEU A 222 13.38 5.74 -6.54
N VAL A 223 13.82 4.65 -5.92
CA VAL A 223 13.00 3.78 -5.07
C VAL A 223 13.66 3.68 -3.71
N VAL A 224 13.04 4.28 -2.69
CA VAL A 224 13.50 4.25 -1.30
C VAL A 224 12.51 3.43 -0.50
N ALA A 225 12.98 2.48 0.30
CA ALA A 225 12.11 1.56 1.04
C ALA A 225 12.37 1.62 2.54
N CYS A 226 11.32 1.39 3.34
CA CYS A 226 11.50 1.17 4.76
C CYS A 226 12.10 -0.23 5.00
N ASP A 227 12.81 -0.41 6.10
CA ASP A 227 13.41 -1.69 6.49
C ASP A 227 12.41 -2.86 6.63
N LYS A 228 11.13 -2.56 6.86
CA LYS A 228 10.03 -3.53 6.95
C LYS A 228 9.32 -3.79 5.61
N ALA A 229 9.69 -3.09 4.53
CA ALA A 229 9.06 -3.28 3.24
C ALA A 229 9.35 -4.68 2.69
N THR A 230 8.39 -5.21 1.94
CA THR A 230 8.56 -6.47 1.21
C THR A 230 7.97 -6.34 -0.18
N PHE A 231 8.49 -7.12 -1.12
CA PHE A 231 8.16 -7.00 -2.54
C PHE A 231 7.81 -8.37 -3.09
N SER A 232 6.62 -8.55 -3.67
CA SER A 232 6.24 -9.81 -4.31
C SER A 232 5.42 -9.60 -5.57
N THR A 233 5.57 -10.49 -6.54
CA THR A 233 4.85 -10.47 -7.82
C THR A 233 4.26 -11.86 -8.09
N PRO A 234 3.13 -12.24 -7.44
CA PRO A 234 2.64 -13.60 -7.41
C PRO A 234 1.95 -14.03 -8.73
N PHE A 235 2.68 -13.98 -9.83
CA PHE A 235 2.15 -14.25 -11.17
C PHE A 235 1.77 -15.71 -11.33
N THR A 236 2.72 -16.61 -11.07
CA THR A 236 2.52 -18.05 -11.28
C THR A 236 1.45 -18.59 -10.33
N SER A 237 1.48 -18.17 -9.06
CA SER A 237 0.48 -18.52 -8.04
C SER A 237 -0.93 -18.05 -8.38
N LEU A 238 -1.06 -16.97 -9.18
CA LEU A 238 -2.35 -16.44 -9.64
C LEU A 238 -2.68 -16.85 -11.09
N GLY A 239 -1.85 -17.66 -11.75
CA GLY A 239 -2.03 -18.05 -13.15
C GLY A 239 -1.92 -16.88 -14.14
N GLN A 240 -1.22 -15.81 -13.77
CA GLN A 240 -1.01 -14.60 -14.56
C GLN A 240 0.37 -14.61 -15.23
N SER A 241 0.54 -13.75 -16.23
CA SER A 241 1.86 -13.42 -16.81
C SER A 241 2.37 -12.10 -16.21
N PRO A 242 3.67 -11.80 -16.31
CA PRO A 242 4.21 -10.52 -15.86
C PRO A 242 3.60 -9.30 -16.57
N GLU A 243 3.50 -8.19 -15.84
CA GLU A 243 3.10 -6.87 -16.33
C GLU A 243 4.04 -5.73 -15.89
N GLY A 244 3.71 -4.48 -16.20
CA GLY A 244 4.44 -3.29 -15.72
C GLY A 244 5.81 -3.11 -16.36
N CYS A 245 6.02 -3.72 -17.53
CA CYS A 245 7.32 -3.91 -18.19
C CYS A 245 8.30 -4.77 -17.40
N SER A 246 7.87 -5.48 -16.34
CA SER A 246 8.77 -6.22 -15.45
C SER A 246 9.53 -7.33 -16.15
N SER A 247 8.97 -7.95 -17.18
CA SER A 247 9.68 -8.98 -17.96
C SER A 247 10.84 -8.43 -18.80
N TYR A 248 10.90 -7.10 -19.00
CA TYR A 248 12.04 -6.41 -19.61
C TYR A 248 12.92 -5.73 -18.55
N THR A 249 12.32 -5.04 -17.58
CA THR A 249 13.06 -4.20 -16.63
C THR A 249 13.73 -5.01 -15.53
N PHE A 250 13.14 -6.10 -15.03
CA PHE A 250 13.77 -6.88 -13.96
C PHE A 250 15.06 -7.55 -14.45
N PRO A 251 15.09 -8.29 -15.58
CA PRO A 251 16.34 -8.84 -16.09
C PRO A 251 17.42 -7.77 -16.33
N MET A 252 17.03 -6.56 -16.73
CA MET A 252 17.95 -5.44 -16.93
C MET A 252 18.62 -4.99 -15.62
N ILE A 253 17.86 -4.80 -14.55
CA ILE A 253 18.40 -4.23 -13.31
C ILE A 253 19.07 -5.26 -12.40
N MET A 254 18.66 -6.54 -12.46
CA MET A 254 19.14 -7.58 -11.52
C MET A 254 19.69 -8.84 -12.19
N GLY A 255 19.67 -8.93 -13.51
CA GLY A 255 20.05 -10.12 -14.27
C GLY A 255 18.94 -11.17 -14.32
N TYR A 256 19.00 -12.03 -15.34
CA TYR A 256 17.94 -13.00 -15.64
C TYR A 256 17.64 -13.97 -14.50
N SER A 257 18.67 -14.55 -13.86
CA SER A 257 18.48 -15.55 -12.81
C SER A 257 17.72 -15.00 -11.60
N LYS A 258 18.09 -13.81 -11.11
CA LYS A 258 17.41 -13.12 -10.01
C LYS A 258 16.00 -12.68 -10.41
N ALA A 259 15.81 -12.20 -11.64
CA ALA A 259 14.49 -11.86 -12.16
C ALA A 259 13.58 -13.09 -12.22
N SER A 260 14.10 -14.26 -12.62
CA SER A 260 13.36 -15.52 -12.67
C SER A 260 12.86 -15.97 -11.29
N GLU A 261 13.65 -15.79 -10.21
CA GLU A 261 13.19 -16.11 -8.86
C GLU A 261 11.88 -15.38 -8.52
N ILE A 262 11.78 -14.12 -8.94
CA ILE A 262 10.68 -13.22 -8.57
C ILE A 262 9.49 -13.37 -9.53
N LEU A 263 9.75 -13.33 -10.84
CA LEU A 263 8.71 -13.31 -11.87
C LEU A 263 8.15 -14.69 -12.20
N ILE A 264 8.96 -15.76 -12.08
CA ILE A 264 8.55 -17.12 -12.44
C ILE A 264 8.25 -17.94 -11.19
N PHE A 265 9.07 -17.80 -10.14
CA PHE A 265 8.97 -18.60 -8.92
C PHE A 265 8.37 -17.84 -7.72
N ASP A 266 7.77 -16.68 -7.96
CA ASP A 266 7.04 -15.86 -6.98
C ASP A 266 7.83 -15.56 -5.69
N LYS A 267 9.17 -15.45 -5.78
CA LYS A 267 9.99 -15.13 -4.61
C LYS A 267 9.61 -13.76 -4.07
N LYS A 268 9.23 -13.74 -2.79
CA LYS A 268 9.06 -12.53 -2.01
C LYS A 268 10.43 -12.03 -1.53
N LEU A 269 10.71 -10.75 -1.74
CA LEU A 269 11.92 -10.08 -1.29
C LEU A 269 11.68 -9.28 -0.02
N THR A 270 12.69 -9.24 0.85
CA THR A 270 12.83 -8.21 1.88
C THR A 270 13.33 -6.88 1.27
N ALA A 271 13.27 -5.78 2.02
CA ALA A 271 13.83 -4.50 1.61
C ALA A 271 15.33 -4.57 1.29
N GLN A 272 16.09 -5.30 2.11
CA GLN A 272 17.52 -5.49 1.93
C GLN A 272 17.82 -6.31 0.67
N GLU A 273 17.07 -7.38 0.45
CA GLU A 273 17.17 -8.20 -0.76
C GLU A 273 16.81 -7.43 -2.04
N ALA A 274 15.85 -6.52 -1.98
CA ALA A 274 15.47 -5.65 -3.09
C ALA A 274 16.59 -4.62 -3.39
N PHE A 275 17.26 -4.12 -2.35
CA PHE A 275 18.43 -3.27 -2.48
C PHE A 275 19.61 -3.99 -3.16
N GLU A 276 19.93 -5.21 -2.73
CA GLU A 276 20.98 -6.07 -3.33
C GLU A 276 20.69 -6.52 -4.77
N ARG A 277 19.46 -6.29 -5.23
CA ARG A 277 18.98 -6.58 -6.59
C ARG A 277 18.71 -5.30 -7.39
N ASN A 278 19.17 -4.14 -6.91
CA ASN A 278 19.01 -2.83 -7.57
C ASN A 278 17.55 -2.38 -7.81
N LEU A 279 16.57 -3.04 -7.18
CA LEU A 279 15.16 -2.61 -7.23
C LEU A 279 14.92 -1.42 -6.29
N VAL A 280 15.70 -1.34 -5.21
CA VAL A 280 15.68 -0.27 -4.21
C VAL A 280 17.06 0.37 -4.17
N CYS A 281 17.15 1.70 -4.15
CA CYS A 281 18.43 2.41 -4.08
C CYS A 281 18.83 2.82 -2.65
N ARG A 282 17.89 2.79 -1.69
CA ARG A 282 18.14 3.07 -0.28
C ARG A 282 17.12 2.39 0.62
N VAL A 283 17.60 1.82 1.72
CA VAL A 283 16.75 1.33 2.82
C VAL A 283 16.86 2.27 4.01
N VAL A 284 15.73 2.67 4.59
CA VAL A 284 15.65 3.60 5.72
C VAL A 284 14.90 2.94 6.88
N PRO A 285 15.31 3.13 8.15
CA PRO A 285 14.59 2.56 9.29
C PRO A 285 13.12 3.02 9.33
N SER A 286 12.20 2.08 9.56
CA SER A 286 10.75 2.35 9.58
C SER A 286 10.31 3.43 10.57
N LEU A 287 11.00 3.58 11.70
CA LEU A 287 10.68 4.60 12.72
C LEU A 287 10.77 6.04 12.17
N ASN A 288 11.76 6.32 11.32
CA ASN A 288 12.04 7.66 10.80
C ASN A 288 11.69 7.80 9.32
N PHE A 289 11.13 6.75 8.70
CA PHE A 289 10.97 6.65 7.25
C PHE A 289 10.32 7.87 6.64
N ARG A 290 9.19 8.32 7.20
CA ARG A 290 8.43 9.46 6.68
C ARG A 290 9.24 10.74 6.71
N GLU A 291 9.77 11.11 7.87
CA GLU A 291 10.51 12.35 8.06
C GLU A 291 11.75 12.39 7.17
N GLU A 292 12.59 11.34 7.21
CA GLU A 292 13.83 11.29 6.44
C GLU A 292 13.58 11.34 4.93
N THR A 293 12.54 10.65 4.44
CA THR A 293 12.23 10.63 3.01
C THR A 293 11.57 11.92 2.53
N GLU A 294 10.65 12.51 3.29
CA GLU A 294 10.07 13.82 2.96
C GLU A 294 11.15 14.92 2.94
N THR A 295 12.04 14.95 3.94
CA THR A 295 13.20 15.87 3.95
C THR A 295 14.09 15.65 2.73
N TYR A 296 14.36 14.40 2.36
CA TYR A 296 15.17 14.07 1.20
C TYR A 296 14.52 14.55 -0.11
N VAL A 297 13.23 14.29 -0.32
CA VAL A 297 12.49 14.73 -1.51
C VAL A 297 12.43 16.25 -1.59
N ARG A 298 12.17 16.96 -0.48
CA ARG A 298 12.22 18.43 -0.42
C ARG A 298 13.60 18.99 -0.77
N LYS A 299 14.67 18.29 -0.38
CA LYS A 299 16.03 18.71 -0.74
C LYS A 299 16.28 18.60 -2.25
N ILE A 300 15.93 17.46 -2.85
CA ILE A 300 16.19 17.24 -4.30
C ILE A 300 15.23 18.04 -5.20
N SER A 301 14.06 18.45 -4.69
CA SER A 301 13.14 19.33 -5.45
C SER A 301 13.65 20.76 -5.62
N GLN A 302 14.73 21.16 -4.93
CA GLN A 302 15.39 22.45 -5.12
C GLN A 302 16.46 22.44 -6.22
N LEU A 303 16.78 21.28 -6.80
CA LEU A 303 17.73 21.19 -7.91
C LEU A 303 17.15 21.84 -9.19
N PRO A 304 18.00 22.31 -10.13
CA PRO A 304 17.53 22.97 -11.35
C PRO A 304 16.60 22.06 -12.19
N PRO A 305 15.32 22.42 -12.41
CA PRO A 305 14.31 21.52 -12.98
C PRO A 305 14.61 21.10 -14.42
N GLU A 306 15.07 22.03 -15.27
CA GLU A 306 15.50 21.73 -16.65
C GLU A 306 16.62 20.69 -16.68
N SER A 307 17.61 20.81 -15.77
CA SER A 307 18.71 19.86 -15.70
C SER A 307 18.22 18.47 -15.29
N LEU A 308 17.33 18.38 -14.31
CA LEU A 308 16.73 17.11 -13.91
C LEU A 308 15.96 16.45 -15.05
N PHE A 309 15.16 17.23 -15.79
CA PHE A 309 14.42 16.77 -16.96
C PHE A 309 15.36 16.16 -18.01
N TYR A 310 16.36 16.90 -18.50
CA TYR A 310 17.26 16.39 -19.54
C TYR A 310 18.10 15.20 -19.08
N ASN A 311 18.53 15.16 -17.82
CA ASN A 311 19.24 14.00 -17.27
C ASN A 311 18.36 12.74 -17.29
N LYS A 312 17.10 12.86 -16.84
CA LYS A 312 16.14 11.76 -16.91
C LYS A 312 15.86 11.36 -18.36
N GLU A 313 15.66 12.34 -19.24
CA GLU A 313 15.37 12.11 -20.65
C GLU A 313 16.46 11.26 -21.31
N LEU A 314 17.73 11.61 -21.12
CA LEU A 314 18.85 10.86 -21.70
C LEU A 314 18.95 9.42 -21.16
N LEU A 315 18.60 9.19 -19.88
CA LEU A 315 18.58 7.86 -19.28
C LEU A 315 17.38 7.01 -19.75
N ARG A 316 16.20 7.63 -19.90
CA ARG A 316 14.94 6.92 -20.20
C ARG A 316 14.74 6.67 -21.69
N ASN A 317 15.09 7.65 -22.54
CA ASN A 317 14.73 7.62 -23.95
C ASN A 317 15.34 6.45 -24.72
N ILE A 318 16.55 6.01 -24.35
CA ILE A 318 17.20 4.84 -24.96
C ILE A 318 16.40 3.54 -24.78
N HIS A 319 15.52 3.47 -23.78
CA HIS A 319 14.67 2.31 -23.49
C HIS A 319 13.20 2.54 -23.84
N ARG A 320 12.79 3.77 -24.19
CA ARG A 320 11.37 4.16 -24.27
C ARG A 320 10.58 3.31 -25.26
N GLU A 321 11.09 3.13 -26.48
CA GLU A 321 10.42 2.30 -27.49
C GLU A 321 10.29 0.84 -27.06
N ALA A 322 11.37 0.29 -26.47
CA ALA A 322 11.38 -1.08 -25.97
C ALA A 322 10.39 -1.27 -24.82
N LEU A 323 10.27 -0.30 -23.91
CA LEU A 323 9.30 -0.31 -22.82
C LEU A 323 7.86 -0.26 -23.34
N LEU A 324 7.54 0.65 -24.27
CA LEU A 324 6.21 0.73 -24.87
C LEU A 324 5.85 -0.59 -25.58
N ALA A 325 6.76 -1.13 -26.39
CA ALA A 325 6.55 -2.41 -27.06
C ALA A 325 6.45 -3.59 -26.08
N GLN A 326 7.15 -3.56 -24.95
CA GLN A 326 7.02 -4.60 -23.92
C GLN A 326 5.67 -4.51 -23.20
N ASN A 327 5.23 -3.31 -22.85
CA ASN A 327 3.93 -3.08 -22.22
C ASN A 327 2.79 -3.67 -23.08
N GLU A 328 2.81 -3.43 -24.39
CA GLU A 328 1.83 -4.00 -25.34
C GLU A 328 1.85 -5.54 -25.34
N ARG A 329 3.05 -6.13 -25.36
CA ARG A 329 3.23 -7.59 -25.39
C ARG A 329 2.74 -8.24 -24.11
N GLU A 330 3.12 -7.69 -22.95
CA GLU A 330 2.69 -8.17 -21.64
C GLU A 330 1.17 -8.11 -21.50
N ILE A 331 0.55 -6.98 -21.88
CA ILE A 331 -0.90 -6.80 -21.75
C ILE A 331 -1.67 -7.74 -22.68
N SER A 332 -1.22 -7.90 -23.92
CA SER A 332 -1.84 -8.81 -24.87
C SER A 332 -1.86 -10.26 -24.34
N LEU A 333 -0.75 -10.70 -23.72
CA LEU A 333 -0.68 -12.02 -23.11
C LEU A 333 -1.52 -12.10 -21.83
N LEU A 334 -1.48 -11.07 -20.98
CA LEU A 334 -2.21 -11.04 -19.73
C LEU A 334 -3.73 -11.09 -19.95
N MET A 335 -4.24 -10.43 -20.98
CA MET A 335 -5.64 -10.52 -21.41
C MET A 335 -6.04 -11.95 -21.79
N GLN A 336 -5.16 -12.73 -22.40
CA GLN A 336 -5.39 -14.15 -22.66
C GLN A 336 -5.36 -14.96 -21.35
N ARG A 337 -4.43 -14.64 -20.45
CA ARG A 337 -4.31 -15.29 -19.13
C ARG A 337 -5.54 -15.08 -18.26
N TRP A 338 -6.12 -13.89 -18.19
CA TRP A 338 -7.35 -13.63 -17.43
C TRP A 338 -8.56 -14.43 -17.91
N GLN A 339 -8.58 -14.84 -19.18
CA GLN A 339 -9.61 -15.72 -19.75
C GLN A 339 -9.35 -17.21 -19.47
N SER A 340 -8.13 -17.57 -19.08
CA SER A 340 -7.73 -18.96 -18.87
C SER A 340 -8.40 -19.60 -17.65
N THR A 341 -8.66 -20.90 -17.73
CA THR A 341 -9.18 -21.69 -16.60
C THR A 341 -8.21 -21.69 -15.41
N GLU A 342 -6.91 -21.68 -15.66
CA GLU A 342 -5.88 -21.66 -14.62
C GLU A 342 -5.95 -20.38 -13.77
N CYS A 343 -5.97 -19.21 -14.42
CA CYS A 343 -6.09 -17.93 -13.73
C CYS A 343 -7.40 -17.82 -12.93
N ARG A 344 -8.53 -18.19 -13.55
CA ARG A 344 -9.85 -18.16 -12.89
C ARG A 344 -9.88 -19.04 -11.63
N ASN A 345 -9.35 -20.26 -11.73
CA ASN A 345 -9.27 -21.17 -10.59
C ASN A 345 -8.36 -20.62 -9.48
N ALA A 346 -7.23 -20.02 -9.84
CA ALA A 346 -6.30 -19.44 -8.87
C ALA A 346 -6.92 -18.24 -8.12
N ILE A 347 -7.56 -17.33 -8.86
CA ILE A 347 -8.29 -16.19 -8.28
C ILE A 347 -9.41 -16.67 -7.36
N GLN A 348 -10.21 -17.66 -7.78
CA GLN A 348 -11.28 -18.21 -6.95
C GLN A 348 -10.74 -18.80 -5.63
N ARG A 349 -9.64 -19.56 -5.66
CA ARG A 349 -8.99 -20.09 -4.45
C ARG A 349 -8.48 -18.97 -3.54
N PHE A 350 -7.91 -17.91 -4.11
CA PHE A 350 -7.45 -16.75 -3.36
C PHE A 350 -8.61 -16.03 -2.65
N MET A 351 -9.74 -15.86 -3.33
CA MET A 351 -10.95 -15.23 -2.77
C MET A 351 -11.54 -16.03 -1.61
N ILE A 352 -11.52 -17.37 -1.70
CA ILE A 352 -12.03 -18.25 -0.64
C ILE A 352 -11.12 -18.23 0.60
N ARG A 353 -9.79 -18.20 0.43
CA ARG A 353 -8.83 -18.15 1.55
C ARG A 353 -8.90 -16.87 2.40
N LYS A 354 -9.48 -15.79 1.86
CA LYS A 354 -9.65 -14.50 2.55
C LYS A 354 -10.95 -14.37 3.35
N LYS A 355 -11.88 -15.32 3.21
CA LYS A 355 -13.04 -15.47 4.11
C LYS A 355 -12.64 -16.38 5.27
#